data_AF-A0A328U2S9-F1
#
_entry.id   AF-A0A328U2S9-F1
#
_cell.length_a   1.000
_cell.length_b   1.000
_cell.length_c   1.000
_cell.angle_alpha   90.00
_cell.angle_beta   90.00
_cell.angle_gamma   90.00
#
_symmetry.space_group_name_H-M   'P 1'
#
loop_
_entity.id
_entity.type
_entity.pdbx_description
1 polymer ?
#
loop_
_entity_poly.entity_id
_entity_poly.type
_entity_poly.pdbx_seq_one_letter_code
_entity_poly.pdbx_strand_id
1 'polypeptide(L)'
;MGTFLSNIQVFSGALNSSKLMNELVLAIRDSLDGGLYEETDDAESADRSLILHVSSDRWISLYDQKLDEQHLDEMDALGKAISRVGVSAVGSVLHDSDLLVMRLYQNGRMADTIINDLDLFNEMSEGSRPRKRNGQPSKWSEVCAPGVSPADLKAIWEKETIFADDALALAAELLAIPDHAILRGYEVDQEFQQDKVMESNVKVLHYRSTIRFSDYVTQHNGPKLAFTSWNAYAAADVGSPAAIVFGLRNEGQAFTGLDVLLWGPALDELHIELGLGKLFRTLPHFHVREEWASDPESLELEAEGELINGYRYRFSEINFPEGGLQGLYAEDAAKLGLMKEWMEQMYQPQQSFQLTLTGRSVNKSNLYIGFVPSETPEGQIGLGIPVFIGLEPDRN
;
A
#
# COMPACT_ATOMS: atom_id res chain seq x y z
N MET A 1 -8.83 -19.47 -5.46
CA MET A 1 -7.84 -18.59 -4.82
C MET A 1 -6.52 -19.10 -5.33
N GLY A 2 -5.80 -18.33 -6.14
CA GLY A 2 -4.49 -18.75 -6.61
C GLY A 2 -3.43 -18.55 -5.53
N THR A 3 -2.30 -19.20 -5.74
CA THR A 3 -1.15 -19.20 -4.85
C THR A 3 -0.21 -18.06 -5.24
N PHE A 4 0.20 -17.27 -4.24
CA PHE A 4 1.24 -16.25 -4.37
C PHE A 4 2.41 -16.63 -3.45
N LEU A 5 3.59 -16.87 -4.03
CA LEU A 5 4.80 -17.08 -3.24
C LEU A 5 6.04 -16.63 -3.99
N SER A 6 7.06 -16.24 -3.23
CA SER A 6 8.41 -16.03 -3.74
C SER A 6 9.44 -16.51 -2.74
N ASN A 7 10.50 -17.16 -3.20
CA ASN A 7 11.64 -17.52 -2.35
C ASN A 7 12.92 -17.70 -3.16
N ILE A 8 14.05 -17.84 -2.46
CA ILE A 8 15.35 -18.18 -3.04
C ILE A 8 15.88 -19.45 -2.37
N GLN A 9 16.27 -20.43 -3.16
CA GLN A 9 16.88 -21.68 -2.72
C GLN A 9 18.38 -21.63 -3.05
N VAL A 10 19.22 -21.67 -2.02
CA VAL A 10 20.68 -21.60 -2.17
C VAL A 10 21.27 -23.00 -2.19
N PHE A 11 22.00 -23.31 -3.25
CA PHE A 11 22.61 -24.62 -3.44
C PHE A 11 23.88 -24.75 -2.58
N SER A 12 23.80 -25.48 -1.47
CA SER A 12 24.96 -25.77 -0.62
C SER A 12 25.84 -26.88 -1.21
N GLY A 13 25.27 -27.77 -2.03
CA GLY A 13 25.98 -28.92 -2.59
C GLY A 13 26.54 -29.82 -1.49
N ALA A 14 27.87 -29.88 -1.36
CA ALA A 14 28.57 -30.63 -0.31
C ALA A 14 29.28 -29.72 0.72
N LEU A 15 28.98 -28.41 0.70
CA LEU A 15 29.55 -27.46 1.63
C LEU A 15 28.99 -27.64 3.04
N ASN A 16 29.75 -27.20 4.05
CA ASN A 16 29.26 -27.16 5.42
C ASN A 16 28.17 -26.07 5.55
N SER A 17 26.92 -26.49 5.75
CA SER A 17 25.76 -25.58 5.79
C SER A 17 25.89 -24.48 6.84
N SER A 18 26.48 -24.74 8.01
CA SER A 18 26.69 -23.71 9.04
C SER A 18 27.70 -22.65 8.61
N LYS A 19 28.78 -23.04 7.93
CA LYS A 19 29.75 -22.08 7.39
C LYS A 19 29.12 -21.25 6.27
N LEU A 20 28.44 -21.91 5.32
CA LEU A 20 27.76 -21.24 4.22
C LEU A 20 26.70 -20.26 4.74
N MET A 21 25.90 -20.67 5.74
CA MET A 21 24.91 -19.81 6.39
C MET A 21 25.53 -18.49 6.88
N ASN A 22 26.70 -18.53 7.52
CA ASN A 22 27.36 -17.30 7.97
C ASN A 22 27.85 -16.43 6.80
N GLU A 23 28.36 -17.03 5.73
CA GLU A 23 28.77 -16.31 4.51
C GLU A 23 27.55 -15.67 3.82
N LEU A 24 26.40 -16.35 3.80
CA LEU A 24 25.14 -15.82 3.28
C LEU A 24 24.65 -14.64 4.10
N VAL A 25 24.65 -14.75 5.44
CA VAL A 25 24.27 -13.63 6.32
C VAL A 25 25.13 -12.40 6.04
N LEU A 26 26.44 -12.56 5.88
CA LEU A 26 27.33 -11.45 5.51
C LEU A 26 27.01 -10.86 4.14
N ALA A 27 26.76 -11.70 3.13
CA ALA A 27 26.41 -11.23 1.79
C ALA A 27 25.06 -10.50 1.74
N ILE A 28 24.10 -10.93 2.55
CA ILE A 28 22.80 -10.26 2.70
C ILE A 28 22.99 -8.92 3.40
N ARG A 29 23.75 -8.90 4.51
CA ARG A 29 24.11 -7.66 5.20
C ARG A 29 24.77 -6.68 4.26
N ASP A 30 25.84 -7.07 3.57
CA ASP A 30 26.53 -6.19 2.60
C ASP A 30 25.63 -5.71 1.44
N SER A 31 24.56 -6.45 1.12
CA SER A 31 23.61 -6.06 0.07
C SER A 31 22.51 -5.12 0.57
N LEU A 32 22.21 -5.12 1.87
CA LEU A 32 21.14 -4.32 2.49
C LEU A 32 21.71 -3.11 3.26
N ASP A 33 22.85 -3.28 3.93
CA ASP A 33 23.64 -2.24 4.58
C ASP A 33 24.26 -1.32 3.53
N GLY A 34 24.09 -0.01 3.71
CA GLY A 34 24.73 1.01 2.87
C GLY A 34 23.81 1.69 1.84
N GLY A 35 22.51 1.44 1.90
CA GLY A 35 21.51 2.13 1.06
C GLY A 35 20.32 2.62 1.86
N LEU A 36 19.45 1.70 2.24
CA LEU A 36 18.11 2.00 2.76
C LEU A 36 17.78 1.31 4.09
N TYR A 37 18.55 0.29 4.49
CA TYR A 37 18.26 -0.51 5.68
C TYR A 37 19.43 -0.53 6.66
N GLU A 38 19.10 -0.74 7.93
CA GLU A 38 20.04 -1.07 9.01
C GLU A 38 19.53 -2.30 9.77
N GLU A 39 20.43 -3.19 10.18
CA GLU A 39 20.06 -4.37 10.98
C GLU A 39 19.59 -3.95 12.38
N THR A 40 18.54 -4.62 12.90
CA THR A 40 17.99 -4.39 14.24
C THR A 40 17.78 -5.73 14.95
N ASP A 41 17.95 -5.76 16.26
CA ASP A 41 17.61 -6.94 17.09
C ASP A 41 16.12 -6.92 17.53
N ASP A 42 15.43 -5.79 17.31
CA ASP A 42 14.03 -5.61 17.70
C ASP A 42 13.09 -5.99 16.55
N ALA A 43 12.59 -7.23 16.61
CA ALA A 43 11.67 -7.81 15.64
C ALA A 43 10.33 -7.07 15.54
N GLU A 44 9.85 -6.41 16.60
CA GLU A 44 8.58 -5.68 16.57
C GLU A 44 8.70 -4.37 15.78
N SER A 45 9.90 -3.80 15.74
CA SER A 45 10.23 -2.57 15.01
C SER A 45 10.78 -2.80 13.59
N ALA A 46 10.85 -4.06 13.14
CA ALA A 46 11.46 -4.41 11.87
C ALA A 46 10.52 -4.11 10.68
N ASP A 47 11.03 -3.40 9.68
CA ASP A 47 10.31 -3.08 8.44
C ASP A 47 10.48 -4.16 7.36
N ARG A 48 11.54 -4.96 7.46
CA ARG A 48 11.80 -6.11 6.61
C ARG A 48 12.48 -7.22 7.41
N SER A 49 12.01 -8.44 7.23
CA SER A 49 12.61 -9.63 7.86
C SER A 49 12.96 -10.68 6.81
N LEU A 50 14.06 -11.39 7.05
CA LEU A 50 14.50 -12.51 6.22
C LEU A 50 14.72 -13.74 7.09
N ILE A 51 14.28 -14.90 6.61
CA ILE A 51 14.45 -16.20 7.24
C ILE A 51 15.35 -17.04 6.34
N LEU A 52 16.46 -17.53 6.90
CA LEU A 52 17.31 -18.52 6.27
C LEU A 52 17.15 -19.84 7.01
N HIS A 53 16.91 -20.91 6.28
CA HIS A 53 16.63 -22.23 6.84
C HIS A 53 17.39 -23.30 6.07
N VAL A 54 18.20 -24.11 6.77
CA VAL A 54 18.80 -25.31 6.17
C VAL A 54 17.70 -26.34 5.91
N SER A 55 17.16 -26.34 4.69
CA SER A 55 16.02 -27.19 4.30
C SER A 55 16.43 -28.63 3.97
N SER A 56 17.68 -28.84 3.53
CA SER A 56 18.26 -30.16 3.36
C SER A 56 19.79 -30.12 3.47
N ASP A 57 20.44 -31.25 3.21
CA ASP A 57 21.89 -31.32 3.05
C ASP A 57 22.41 -30.54 1.83
N ARG A 58 21.55 -30.29 0.83
CA ARG A 58 21.89 -29.62 -0.44
C ARG A 58 21.36 -28.21 -0.59
N TRP A 59 20.40 -27.81 0.25
CA TRP A 59 19.66 -26.56 0.08
C TRP A 59 19.52 -25.78 1.37
N ILE A 60 19.70 -24.47 1.26
CA ILE A 60 19.31 -23.48 2.26
C ILE A 60 18.22 -22.62 1.64
N SER A 61 17.03 -22.64 2.21
CA SER A 61 15.95 -21.75 1.82
C SER A 61 16.19 -20.36 2.37
N LEU A 62 15.87 -19.35 1.57
CA LEU A 62 15.77 -17.96 1.98
C LEU A 62 14.37 -17.45 1.65
N TYR A 63 13.69 -16.98 2.68
CA TYR A 63 12.40 -16.32 2.61
C TYR A 63 12.59 -14.87 3.03
N ASP A 64 12.06 -13.94 2.25
CA ASP A 64 12.21 -12.51 2.49
C ASP A 64 10.85 -11.86 2.37
N GLN A 65 10.46 -11.15 3.42
CA GLN A 65 9.16 -10.48 3.51
C GLN A 65 8.88 -9.60 2.29
N LYS A 66 9.90 -8.92 1.74
CA LYS A 66 9.73 -8.05 0.57
C LYS A 66 9.50 -8.83 -0.73
N LEU A 67 9.90 -10.11 -0.79
CA LEU A 67 9.67 -10.93 -1.97
C LEU A 67 8.24 -11.46 -2.07
N ASP A 68 7.46 -11.46 -0.99
CA ASP A 68 6.04 -11.84 -1.04
C ASP A 68 5.22 -10.89 -1.94
N GLU A 69 5.69 -9.65 -2.16
CA GLU A 69 5.17 -8.70 -3.16
C GLU A 69 5.56 -9.05 -4.61
N GLN A 70 6.35 -10.11 -4.80
CA GLN A 70 6.75 -10.67 -6.10
C GLN A 70 7.58 -9.73 -6.99
N HIS A 71 8.28 -8.79 -6.36
CA HIS A 71 9.19 -7.87 -7.03
C HIS A 71 10.44 -8.60 -7.53
N LEU A 72 10.43 -8.89 -8.83
CA LEU A 72 11.51 -9.58 -9.52
C LEU A 72 12.86 -8.85 -9.41
N ASP A 73 12.90 -7.52 -9.35
CA ASP A 73 14.15 -6.77 -9.23
C ASP A 73 14.81 -6.92 -7.84
N GLU A 74 14.01 -6.99 -6.77
CA GLU A 74 14.46 -7.28 -5.41
C GLU A 74 15.03 -8.70 -5.34
N MET A 75 14.33 -9.68 -5.92
CA MET A 75 14.82 -11.05 -6.01
C MET A 75 16.14 -11.12 -6.78
N ASP A 76 16.25 -10.36 -7.86
CA ASP A 76 17.45 -10.29 -8.69
C ASP A 76 18.62 -9.69 -7.91
N ALA A 77 18.40 -8.62 -7.16
CA ALA A 77 19.43 -7.99 -6.33
C ALA A 77 19.95 -8.97 -5.27
N LEU A 78 19.04 -9.61 -4.54
CA LEU A 78 19.36 -10.56 -3.48
C LEU A 78 20.02 -11.85 -4.01
N GLY A 79 19.46 -12.45 -5.06
CA GLY A 79 20.02 -13.65 -5.70
C GLY A 79 21.41 -13.40 -6.30
N LYS A 80 21.65 -12.21 -6.87
CA LYS A 80 22.99 -11.80 -7.30
C LYS A 80 23.93 -11.64 -6.11
N ALA A 81 23.52 -10.96 -5.04
CA ALA A 81 24.37 -10.79 -3.86
C ALA A 81 24.77 -12.14 -3.26
N ILE A 82 23.82 -13.03 -3.04
CA ILE A 82 24.03 -14.39 -2.53
C ILE A 82 25.00 -15.17 -3.41
N SER A 83 24.77 -15.22 -4.73
CA SER A 83 25.62 -16.02 -5.62
C SER A 83 27.06 -15.51 -5.76
N ARG A 84 27.41 -14.34 -5.19
CA ARG A 84 28.81 -13.87 -5.11
C ARG A 84 29.64 -14.64 -4.10
N VAL A 85 29.02 -15.35 -3.15
CA VAL A 85 29.76 -16.20 -2.19
C VAL A 85 30.29 -17.50 -2.81
N GLY A 86 30.08 -17.70 -4.12
CA GLY A 86 30.60 -18.84 -4.86
C GLY A 86 29.67 -20.04 -4.94
N VAL A 87 28.37 -19.84 -4.68
CA VAL A 87 27.32 -20.86 -4.81
C VAL A 87 26.27 -20.46 -5.84
N SER A 88 25.59 -21.45 -6.41
CA SER A 88 24.40 -21.24 -7.23
C SER A 88 23.17 -20.98 -6.35
N ALA A 89 22.23 -20.17 -6.82
CA ALA A 89 20.94 -19.96 -6.17
C ALA A 89 19.80 -19.98 -7.18
N VAL A 90 18.63 -20.43 -6.76
CA VAL A 90 17.42 -20.55 -7.58
C VAL A 90 16.32 -19.70 -6.94
N GLY A 91 15.90 -18.63 -7.61
CA GLY A 91 14.72 -17.86 -7.20
C GLY A 91 13.46 -18.41 -7.88
N SER A 92 12.35 -18.45 -7.15
CA SER A 92 11.04 -18.86 -7.67
C SER A 92 10.01 -17.79 -7.34
N VAL A 93 9.16 -17.43 -8.31
CA VAL A 93 7.94 -16.60 -8.14
C VAL A 93 6.78 -17.36 -8.74
N LEU A 94 5.72 -17.57 -7.97
CA LEU A 94 4.46 -18.14 -8.43
C LEU A 94 3.34 -17.12 -8.24
N HIS A 95 2.69 -16.69 -9.32
CA HIS A 95 1.64 -15.67 -9.31
C HIS A 95 0.28 -16.29 -9.66
N ASP A 96 -0.67 -16.17 -8.73
CA ASP A 96 -2.06 -16.64 -8.83
C ASP A 96 -2.22 -18.09 -9.31
N SER A 97 -1.25 -18.97 -9.04
CA SER A 97 -1.17 -20.34 -9.57
C SER A 97 -1.12 -20.47 -11.10
N ASP A 98 -1.01 -19.38 -11.86
CA ASP A 98 -1.03 -19.40 -13.32
C ASP A 98 0.37 -19.20 -13.91
N LEU A 99 1.17 -18.33 -13.29
CA LEU A 99 2.50 -17.96 -13.78
C LEU A 99 3.58 -18.37 -12.78
N LEU A 100 4.55 -19.15 -13.25
CA LEU A 100 5.77 -19.50 -12.54
C LEU A 100 6.98 -18.92 -13.27
N VAL A 101 7.78 -18.15 -12.54
CA VAL A 101 9.09 -17.66 -12.99
C VAL A 101 10.17 -18.25 -12.09
N MET A 102 11.12 -18.97 -12.70
CA MET A 102 12.31 -19.46 -12.02
C MET A 102 13.57 -18.78 -12.56
N ARG A 103 14.43 -18.31 -11.65
CA ARG A 103 15.68 -17.62 -11.98
C ARG A 103 16.86 -18.37 -11.42
N LEU A 104 17.90 -18.55 -12.24
CA LEU A 104 19.17 -19.11 -11.81
C LEU A 104 20.17 -17.97 -11.60
N TYR A 105 20.80 -17.93 -10.43
CA TYR A 105 21.86 -16.99 -10.09
C TYR A 105 23.18 -17.73 -9.89
N GLN A 106 24.23 -17.23 -10.52
CA GLN A 106 25.58 -17.80 -10.43
C GLN A 106 26.61 -16.69 -10.53
N ASN A 107 27.62 -16.70 -9.65
CA ASN A 107 28.75 -15.79 -9.71
C ASN A 107 28.33 -14.31 -9.78
N GLY A 108 27.32 -13.91 -9.00
CA GLY A 108 26.89 -12.52 -8.90
C GLY A 108 26.02 -12.00 -10.05
N ARG A 109 25.50 -12.89 -10.91
CA ARG A 109 24.63 -12.54 -12.05
C ARG A 109 23.42 -13.46 -12.14
N MET A 110 22.34 -12.95 -12.72
CA MET A 110 21.21 -13.76 -13.18
C MET A 110 21.64 -14.51 -14.44
N ALA A 111 21.94 -15.80 -14.28
CA ALA A 111 22.50 -16.66 -15.31
C ALA A 111 21.43 -17.13 -16.29
N ASP A 112 20.20 -17.39 -15.82
CA ASP A 112 19.10 -17.86 -16.64
C ASP A 112 17.73 -17.51 -16.06
N THR A 113 16.70 -17.56 -16.90
CA THR A 113 15.29 -17.43 -16.47
C THR A 113 14.44 -18.39 -17.28
N ILE A 114 13.63 -19.15 -16.56
CA ILE A 114 12.64 -20.07 -17.07
C ILE A 114 11.26 -19.59 -16.62
N ILE A 115 10.28 -19.67 -17.51
CA ILE A 115 8.91 -19.23 -17.31
C ILE A 115 8.00 -20.35 -17.82
N ASN A 116 6.95 -20.74 -17.09
CA ASN A 116 6.02 -21.77 -17.57
C ASN A 116 5.16 -21.27 -18.75
N ASP A 117 4.67 -20.03 -18.68
CA ASP A 117 3.88 -19.38 -19.73
C ASP A 117 4.52 -18.05 -20.16
N LEU A 118 5.18 -18.07 -21.32
CA LEU A 118 5.90 -16.91 -21.84
C LEU A 118 4.95 -15.84 -22.38
N ASP A 119 3.78 -16.24 -22.87
CA ASP A 119 2.81 -15.32 -23.46
C ASP A 119 2.12 -14.53 -22.35
N LEU A 120 1.61 -15.22 -21.31
CA LEU A 120 1.06 -14.59 -20.11
C LEU A 120 2.08 -13.66 -19.44
N PHE A 121 3.33 -14.09 -19.29
CA PHE A 121 4.39 -13.25 -18.74
C PHE A 121 4.60 -11.96 -19.54
N ASN A 122 4.59 -12.04 -20.88
CA ASN A 122 4.78 -10.89 -21.74
C ASN A 122 3.57 -9.95 -21.71
N GLU A 123 2.34 -10.48 -21.58
CA GLU A 123 1.12 -9.70 -21.41
C GLU A 123 1.13 -8.92 -20.09
N MET A 124 1.57 -9.56 -18.99
CA MET A 124 1.68 -8.90 -17.68
C MET A 124 2.82 -7.88 -17.59
N SER A 125 3.82 -7.97 -18.47
CA SER A 125 5.01 -7.10 -18.47
C SER A 125 4.84 -5.84 -19.32
N GLU A 126 3.71 -5.14 -19.20
CA GLU A 126 3.39 -3.96 -20.02
C GLU A 126 4.55 -2.94 -20.06
N GLY A 127 4.89 -2.45 -21.26
CA GLY A 127 5.99 -1.49 -21.48
C GLY A 127 7.39 -2.11 -21.60
N SER A 128 7.57 -3.40 -21.32
CA SER A 128 8.83 -4.11 -21.55
C SER A 128 8.90 -4.76 -22.93
N ARG A 129 10.12 -4.91 -23.48
CA ARG A 129 10.32 -5.64 -24.73
C ARG A 129 9.96 -7.12 -24.51
N PRO A 130 9.05 -7.72 -25.31
CA PRO A 130 8.62 -9.09 -25.10
C PRO A 130 9.78 -10.06 -25.21
N ARG A 131 9.84 -10.99 -24.26
CA ARG A 131 10.83 -12.04 -24.20
C ARG A 131 10.52 -13.10 -25.26
N LYS A 132 11.54 -13.48 -26.02
CA LYS A 132 11.42 -14.44 -27.14
C LYS A 132 12.03 -15.82 -26.87
N ARG A 133 12.73 -15.98 -25.75
CA ARG A 133 13.47 -17.21 -25.41
C ARG A 133 13.18 -17.60 -23.98
N ASN A 134 12.84 -18.86 -23.76
CA ASN A 134 12.56 -19.40 -22.45
C ASN A 134 13.71 -20.32 -22.00
N GLY A 135 14.52 -19.85 -21.05
CA GLY A 135 15.64 -20.59 -20.48
C GLY A 135 16.72 -21.13 -21.41
N GLN A 136 17.77 -21.66 -20.80
CA GLN A 136 18.77 -22.54 -21.39
C GLN A 136 19.04 -23.66 -20.38
N PRO A 137 18.37 -24.82 -20.53
CA PRO A 137 18.40 -25.85 -19.50
C PRO A 137 19.81 -26.33 -19.15
N SER A 138 20.74 -26.32 -20.10
CA SER A 138 22.14 -26.68 -19.86
C SER A 138 22.84 -25.85 -18.77
N LYS A 139 22.37 -24.63 -18.46
CA LYS A 139 22.91 -23.81 -17.37
C LYS A 139 22.54 -24.35 -15.98
N TRP A 140 21.49 -25.16 -15.88
CA TRP A 140 20.96 -25.68 -14.62
C TRP A 140 21.64 -26.98 -14.17
N SER A 141 22.60 -27.50 -14.94
CA SER A 141 23.21 -28.81 -14.68
C SER A 141 23.85 -28.96 -13.31
N GLU A 142 24.36 -27.87 -12.74
CA GLU A 142 24.99 -27.88 -11.41
C GLU A 142 23.98 -28.11 -10.29
N VAL A 143 22.76 -27.60 -10.45
CA VAL A 143 21.71 -27.62 -9.41
C VAL A 143 20.75 -28.80 -9.55
N CYS A 144 20.80 -29.55 -10.65
CA CYS A 144 20.01 -30.77 -10.83
C CYS A 144 20.30 -31.82 -9.74
N ALA A 145 19.27 -32.61 -9.42
CA ALA A 145 19.42 -33.81 -8.62
C ALA A 145 20.38 -34.81 -9.29
N PRO A 146 21.04 -35.70 -8.54
CA PRO A 146 22.05 -36.59 -9.10
C PRO A 146 21.38 -37.56 -10.08
N GLY A 147 21.88 -37.63 -11.31
CA GLY A 147 21.30 -38.47 -12.37
C GLY A 147 20.15 -37.82 -13.15
N VAL A 148 19.69 -36.62 -12.77
CA VAL A 148 18.69 -35.86 -13.53
C VAL A 148 19.36 -35.10 -14.68
N SER A 149 18.76 -35.18 -15.87
CA SER A 149 19.21 -34.41 -17.02
C SER A 149 18.63 -33.00 -16.96
N PRO A 150 19.39 -31.95 -17.28
CA PRO A 150 18.81 -30.61 -17.38
C PRO A 150 17.70 -30.51 -18.44
N ALA A 151 17.68 -31.42 -19.42
CA ALA A 151 16.58 -31.49 -20.39
C ALA A 151 15.24 -31.88 -19.76
N ASP A 152 15.25 -32.58 -18.62
CA ASP A 152 14.03 -32.99 -17.91
C ASP A 152 13.32 -31.79 -17.29
N LEU A 153 14.08 -30.79 -16.81
CA LEU A 153 13.53 -29.50 -16.37
C LEU A 153 12.77 -28.84 -17.53
N LYS A 154 13.39 -28.78 -18.72
CA LYS A 154 12.76 -28.22 -19.92
C LYS A 154 11.39 -28.86 -20.22
N ALA A 155 11.29 -30.18 -20.03
CA ALA A 155 10.06 -30.91 -20.30
C ALA A 155 8.90 -30.52 -19.38
N ILE A 156 9.18 -30.10 -18.14
CA ILE A 156 8.16 -29.56 -17.23
C ILE A 156 7.59 -28.27 -17.80
N TRP A 157 8.46 -27.39 -18.28
CA TRP A 157 8.07 -26.05 -18.77
C TRP A 157 7.39 -26.06 -20.13
N GLU A 158 7.63 -27.10 -20.94
CA GLU A 158 6.96 -27.28 -22.23
C GLU A 158 5.66 -28.08 -22.10
N LYS A 159 5.36 -28.63 -20.92
CA LYS A 159 4.12 -29.34 -20.65
C LYS A 159 3.05 -28.34 -20.25
N GLU A 160 1.89 -28.40 -20.90
CA GLU A 160 0.70 -27.69 -20.44
C GLU A 160 0.28 -28.27 -19.08
N THR A 161 0.50 -27.49 -18.01
CA THR A 161 -0.01 -27.77 -16.66
C THR A 161 -1.23 -26.92 -16.41
N ILE A 162 -2.23 -27.47 -15.72
CA ILE A 162 -3.44 -26.71 -15.34
C ILE A 162 -3.08 -25.63 -14.32
N PHE A 163 -2.14 -25.93 -13.42
CA PHE A 163 -1.64 -24.98 -12.43
C PHE A 163 -0.12 -24.97 -12.39
N ALA A 164 0.45 -23.79 -12.18
CA ALA A 164 1.87 -23.55 -12.14
C ALA A 164 2.54 -24.04 -10.84
N ASP A 165 1.78 -24.27 -9.76
CA ASP A 165 2.29 -24.89 -8.54
C ASP A 165 2.67 -26.36 -8.77
N ASP A 166 1.92 -27.09 -9.61
CA ASP A 166 2.30 -28.45 -10.02
C ASP A 166 3.66 -28.44 -10.75
N ALA A 167 3.89 -27.45 -11.61
CA ALA A 167 5.16 -27.30 -12.31
C ALA A 167 6.31 -26.99 -11.35
N LEU A 168 6.06 -26.15 -10.33
CA LEU A 168 7.04 -25.84 -9.28
C LEU A 168 7.36 -27.08 -8.43
N ALA A 169 6.37 -27.88 -8.06
CA ALA A 169 6.54 -29.12 -7.32
C ALA A 169 7.38 -30.14 -8.11
N LEU A 170 7.09 -30.33 -9.40
CA LEU A 170 7.90 -31.20 -10.27
C LEU A 170 9.34 -30.70 -10.41
N ALA A 171 9.55 -29.38 -10.48
CA ALA A 171 10.89 -28.83 -10.52
C ALA A 171 11.63 -29.00 -9.19
N ALA A 172 10.94 -28.94 -8.06
CA ALA A 172 11.48 -29.26 -6.74
C ALA A 172 12.09 -30.66 -6.73
N GLU A 173 11.34 -31.66 -7.22
CA GLU A 173 11.79 -33.04 -7.33
C GLU A 173 13.06 -33.16 -8.18
N LEU A 174 13.08 -32.52 -9.36
CA LEU A 174 14.22 -32.56 -10.28
C LEU A 174 15.48 -31.83 -9.75
N LEU A 175 15.30 -30.88 -8.83
CA LEU A 175 16.38 -30.16 -8.15
C LEU A 175 16.73 -30.76 -6.78
N ALA A 176 15.98 -31.78 -6.33
CA ALA A 176 16.03 -32.33 -4.98
C ALA A 176 15.86 -31.25 -3.89
N ILE A 177 15.02 -30.26 -4.13
CA ILE A 177 14.59 -29.27 -3.13
C ILE A 177 13.38 -29.86 -2.41
N PRO A 178 13.33 -29.88 -1.07
CA PRO A 178 12.15 -30.36 -0.36
C PRO A 178 10.90 -29.55 -0.72
N ASP A 179 9.77 -30.22 -0.97
CA ASP A 179 8.52 -29.56 -1.42
C ASP A 179 8.08 -28.45 -0.47
N HIS A 180 8.14 -28.71 0.83
CA HIS A 180 7.78 -27.73 1.86
C HIS A 180 8.70 -26.51 1.87
N ALA A 181 9.90 -26.60 1.32
CA ALA A 181 10.85 -25.50 1.28
C ALA A 181 10.62 -24.57 0.09
N ILE A 182 10.28 -25.11 -1.08
CA ILE A 182 10.09 -24.32 -2.31
C ILE A 182 8.66 -23.81 -2.50
N LEU A 183 7.66 -24.46 -1.90
CA LEU A 183 6.25 -24.08 -1.99
C LEU A 183 5.82 -23.12 -0.86
N ARG A 184 6.73 -22.30 -0.34
CA ARG A 184 6.45 -21.32 0.72
C ARG A 184 7.01 -19.94 0.42
N GLY A 185 6.24 -18.91 0.76
CA GLY A 185 6.71 -17.52 0.91
C GLY A 185 7.14 -17.24 2.34
N TYR A 186 7.46 -15.97 2.63
CA TYR A 186 7.88 -15.55 3.97
C TYR A 186 6.74 -15.67 4.98
N GLU A 187 5.55 -15.15 4.68
CA GLU A 187 4.39 -15.18 5.61
C GLU A 187 4.08 -16.60 6.08
N VAL A 188 4.00 -17.55 5.14
CA VAL A 188 3.69 -18.95 5.44
C VAL A 188 4.78 -19.57 6.32
N ASP A 189 6.07 -19.36 6.02
CA ASP A 189 7.12 -19.93 6.87
C ASP A 189 7.16 -19.28 8.25
N GLN A 190 6.91 -17.97 8.36
CA GLN A 190 6.81 -17.27 9.63
C GLN A 190 5.74 -17.89 10.54
N GLU A 191 4.54 -18.17 10.01
CA GLU A 191 3.47 -18.86 10.75
C GLU A 191 3.89 -20.25 11.24
N PHE A 192 4.58 -21.03 10.40
CA PHE A 192 5.08 -22.36 10.78
C PHE A 192 6.18 -22.33 11.86
N GLN A 193 6.94 -21.23 11.95
CA GLN A 193 8.04 -21.09 12.90
C GLN A 193 7.58 -20.59 14.29
N GLN A 194 6.46 -19.85 14.38
CA GLN A 194 5.93 -19.36 15.67
C GLN A 194 5.69 -20.50 16.68
N ASP A 195 5.45 -21.72 16.21
CA ASP A 195 5.20 -22.91 17.03
C ASP A 195 6.45 -23.75 17.32
N LYS A 196 7.64 -23.38 16.83
CA LYS A 196 8.89 -24.16 17.00
C LYS A 196 9.97 -23.39 17.73
N VAL A 197 10.61 -24.06 18.70
CA VAL A 197 11.82 -23.55 19.36
C VAL A 197 12.91 -23.38 18.30
N MET A 198 13.46 -22.17 18.16
CA MET A 198 14.54 -21.82 17.22
C MET A 198 15.62 -22.92 17.17
N GLU A 199 15.58 -23.73 16.13
CA GLU A 199 16.57 -24.78 15.89
C GLU A 199 17.87 -24.14 15.38
N SER A 200 19.02 -24.79 15.60
CA SER A 200 20.33 -24.34 15.11
C SER A 200 20.44 -24.18 13.58
N ASN A 201 19.39 -24.57 12.85
CA ASN A 201 19.29 -24.60 11.40
C ASN A 201 18.56 -23.38 10.82
N VAL A 202 18.08 -22.48 11.68
CA VAL A 202 17.35 -21.27 11.27
C VAL A 202 18.14 -20.01 11.69
N LYS A 203 18.16 -19.02 10.80
CA LYS A 203 18.64 -17.66 11.08
C LYS A 203 17.57 -16.67 10.62
N VAL A 204 17.21 -15.75 11.51
CA VAL A 204 16.30 -14.65 11.18
C VAL A 204 17.10 -13.36 11.24
N LEU A 205 16.98 -12.53 10.20
CA LEU A 205 17.59 -11.22 10.11
C LEU A 205 16.47 -10.17 10.06
N HIS A 206 16.57 -9.16 10.89
CA HIS A 206 15.60 -8.07 10.96
C HIS A 206 16.26 -6.76 10.54
N TYR A 207 15.58 -6.01 9.70
CA TYR A 207 16.06 -4.74 9.17
C TYR A 207 15.02 -3.65 9.39
N ARG A 208 15.50 -2.48 9.78
CA ARG A 208 14.71 -1.25 9.83
C ARG A 208 15.10 -0.36 8.66
N SER A 209 14.12 0.25 8.02
CA SER A 209 14.32 1.27 7.00
C SER A 209 14.92 2.52 7.63
N THR A 210 15.99 3.01 7.03
CA THR A 210 16.57 4.32 7.33
C THR A 210 15.73 5.46 6.77
N ILE A 211 14.87 5.16 5.79
CA ILE A 211 13.88 6.08 5.26
C ILE A 211 12.60 5.97 6.09
N ARG A 212 12.14 7.11 6.63
CA ARG A 212 10.91 7.15 7.43
C ARG A 212 9.81 7.83 6.64
N PHE A 213 8.60 7.29 6.70
CA PHE A 213 7.43 7.93 6.09
C PHE A 213 7.23 9.36 6.60
N SER A 214 7.55 9.61 7.88
CA SER A 214 7.53 10.94 8.48
C SER A 214 8.36 11.98 7.75
N ASP A 215 9.41 11.57 7.03
CA ASP A 215 10.28 12.47 6.29
C ASP A 215 9.59 13.05 5.04
N TYR A 216 8.49 12.42 4.60
CA TYR A 216 7.68 12.82 3.43
C TYR A 216 6.30 13.37 3.80
N VAL A 217 6.03 13.50 5.10
CA VAL A 217 4.80 14.08 5.61
C VAL A 217 5.10 15.48 6.09
N THR A 218 4.51 16.48 5.42
CA THR A 218 4.56 17.84 5.95
C THR A 218 3.54 17.96 7.06
N GLN A 219 4.01 18.14 8.29
CA GLN A 219 3.14 18.44 9.43
C GLN A 219 2.83 19.94 9.48
N HIS A 220 1.55 20.27 9.59
CA HIS A 220 1.13 21.63 9.92
C HIS A 220 1.23 21.86 11.44
N ASN A 221 1.72 23.05 11.82
CA ASN A 221 1.67 23.50 13.21
C ASN A 221 0.21 23.85 13.56
N GLY A 222 -0.49 22.87 14.14
CA GLY A 222 -1.88 22.97 14.57
C GLY A 222 -2.87 22.26 13.65
N PRO A 223 -4.18 22.31 13.98
CA PRO A 223 -5.25 21.73 13.20
C PRO A 223 -5.36 22.33 11.80
N LYS A 224 -5.48 21.49 10.77
CA LYS A 224 -5.64 21.95 9.39
C LYS A 224 -6.58 21.03 8.62
N LEU A 225 -7.72 21.55 8.17
CA LEU A 225 -8.61 20.80 7.28
C LEU A 225 -8.32 21.11 5.81
N ALA A 226 -8.49 20.10 4.97
CA ALA A 226 -8.48 20.21 3.52
C ALA A 226 -9.73 19.56 2.91
N PHE A 227 -10.18 20.11 1.78
CA PHE A 227 -11.27 19.53 1.01
C PHE A 227 -10.77 18.34 0.19
N THR A 228 -11.44 17.19 0.33
CA THR A 228 -11.22 16.01 -0.52
C THR A 228 -12.23 15.91 -1.66
N SER A 229 -13.42 16.47 -1.45
CA SER A 229 -14.47 16.58 -2.47
C SER A 229 -15.47 17.68 -2.10
N TRP A 230 -16.12 18.28 -3.09
CA TRP A 230 -17.22 19.21 -2.87
C TRP A 230 -18.06 19.35 -4.14
N ASN A 231 -19.32 19.74 -3.98
CA ASN A 231 -20.13 20.16 -5.11
C ASN A 231 -19.69 21.57 -5.58
N ALA A 232 -19.47 21.74 -6.88
CA ALA A 232 -19.10 23.04 -7.46
C ALA A 232 -20.23 24.09 -7.38
N TYR A 233 -21.47 23.66 -7.15
CA TYR A 233 -22.65 24.50 -6.99
C TYR A 233 -23.72 23.75 -6.19
N ALA A 234 -24.69 24.50 -5.65
CA ALA A 234 -25.92 23.97 -5.10
C ALA A 234 -27.08 24.21 -6.07
N ALA A 235 -27.95 23.23 -6.27
CA ALA A 235 -29.17 23.40 -7.03
C ALA A 235 -30.36 22.82 -6.24
N ALA A 236 -31.46 23.57 -6.16
CA ALA A 236 -32.69 23.12 -5.52
C ALA A 236 -33.92 23.73 -6.19
N ASP A 237 -35.05 23.03 -6.13
CA ASP A 237 -36.33 23.63 -6.50
C ASP A 237 -36.89 24.47 -5.34
N VAL A 238 -37.73 25.46 -5.66
CA VAL A 238 -38.47 26.22 -4.63
C VAL A 238 -39.38 25.27 -3.85
N GLY A 239 -39.23 25.26 -2.53
CA GLY A 239 -39.99 24.42 -1.61
C GLY A 239 -39.48 22.99 -1.46
N SER A 240 -38.48 22.57 -2.22
CA SER A 240 -37.90 21.22 -2.14
C SER A 240 -36.56 21.24 -1.40
N PRO A 241 -36.31 20.29 -0.48
CA PRO A 241 -35.00 20.17 0.14
C PRO A 241 -33.98 19.61 -0.85
N ALA A 242 -32.77 20.15 -0.81
CA ALA A 242 -31.59 19.66 -1.49
C ALA A 242 -30.46 19.41 -0.49
N ALA A 243 -29.54 18.52 -0.84
CA ALA A 243 -28.37 18.19 -0.03
C ALA A 243 -27.09 18.50 -0.79
N ILE A 244 -26.12 19.12 -0.12
CA ILE A 244 -24.77 19.37 -0.62
C ILE A 244 -23.80 18.62 0.28
N VAL A 245 -22.78 17.98 -0.29
CA VAL A 245 -21.80 17.20 0.47
C VAL A 245 -20.39 17.77 0.27
N PHE A 246 -19.66 17.88 1.38
CA PHE A 246 -18.28 18.33 1.43
C PHE A 246 -17.44 17.23 2.09
N GLY A 247 -16.48 16.68 1.35
CA GLY A 247 -15.47 15.77 1.89
C GLY A 247 -14.33 16.54 2.53
N LEU A 248 -13.93 16.12 3.73
CA LEU A 248 -12.91 16.76 4.55
C LEU A 248 -11.90 15.73 5.01
N ARG A 249 -10.63 16.15 5.09
CA ARG A 249 -9.54 15.42 5.73
C ARG A 249 -8.75 16.36 6.62
N ASN A 250 -8.31 15.87 7.78
CA ASN A 250 -7.32 16.58 8.58
C ASN A 250 -5.93 16.35 7.98
N GLU A 251 -5.16 17.41 7.82
CA GLU A 251 -3.77 17.42 7.34
C GLU A 251 -2.81 17.96 8.42
N GLY A 252 -3.34 18.36 9.57
CA GLY A 252 -2.57 18.90 10.70
C GLY A 252 -2.69 18.04 11.96
N GLN A 253 -2.43 18.67 13.09
CA GLN A 253 -2.53 18.01 14.40
C GLN A 253 -3.95 17.51 14.69
N ALA A 254 -4.05 16.45 15.50
CA ALA A 254 -5.32 15.97 15.98
C ALA A 254 -6.08 17.08 16.74
N PHE A 255 -7.41 17.11 16.62
CA PHE A 255 -8.25 18.06 17.33
C PHE A 255 -9.62 17.49 17.63
N THR A 256 -10.32 18.11 18.57
CA THR A 256 -11.70 17.77 18.92
C THR A 256 -12.60 18.97 18.67
N GLY A 257 -13.75 18.71 18.06
CA GLY A 257 -14.76 19.73 17.83
C GLY A 257 -14.63 20.41 16.47
N LEU A 258 -15.76 20.55 15.77
CA LEU A 258 -15.87 21.26 14.51
C LEU A 258 -17.07 22.20 14.53
N ASP A 259 -16.82 23.48 14.24
CA ASP A 259 -17.86 24.44 13.91
C ASP A 259 -17.89 24.62 12.38
N VAL A 260 -19.07 24.49 11.78
CA VAL A 260 -19.30 24.78 10.35
C VAL A 260 -20.06 26.08 10.26
N LEU A 261 -19.44 27.09 9.65
CA LEU A 261 -19.98 28.45 9.52
C LEU A 261 -20.52 28.66 8.12
N LEU A 262 -21.69 29.29 8.00
CA LEU A 262 -22.31 29.62 6.72
C LEU A 262 -22.75 31.07 6.71
N TRP A 263 -22.52 31.76 5.59
CA TRP A 263 -22.90 33.16 5.40
C TRP A 263 -23.06 33.51 3.92
N GLY A 264 -23.59 34.70 3.65
CA GLY A 264 -23.62 35.30 2.34
C GLY A 264 -25.02 35.55 1.78
N PRO A 265 -25.10 36.14 0.57
CA PRO A 265 -26.34 36.68 0.02
C PRO A 265 -27.49 35.68 -0.08
N ALA A 266 -27.20 34.39 -0.31
CA ALA A 266 -28.23 33.34 -0.33
C ALA A 266 -29.07 33.29 0.96
N LEU A 267 -28.42 33.58 2.10
CA LEU A 267 -29.02 33.57 3.42
C LEU A 267 -29.56 34.96 3.79
N ASP A 268 -28.78 36.02 3.55
CA ASP A 268 -29.14 37.39 3.90
C ASP A 268 -30.42 37.86 3.18
N GLU A 269 -30.58 37.46 1.93
CA GLU A 269 -31.75 37.80 1.11
C GLU A 269 -32.88 36.74 1.20
N LEU A 270 -32.74 35.77 2.11
CA LEU A 270 -33.71 34.71 2.39
C LEU A 270 -34.08 33.86 1.15
N HIS A 271 -33.13 33.63 0.25
CA HIS A 271 -33.34 32.77 -0.93
C HIS A 271 -33.32 31.29 -0.58
N ILE A 272 -32.62 30.92 0.48
CA ILE A 272 -32.58 29.57 1.02
C ILE A 272 -32.92 29.58 2.51
N GLU A 273 -33.45 28.45 2.97
CA GLU A 273 -33.55 28.12 4.38
C GLU A 273 -32.64 26.94 4.69
N LEU A 274 -31.88 27.05 5.77
CA LEU A 274 -31.00 25.99 6.25
C LEU A 274 -31.80 24.92 7.00
N GLY A 275 -31.56 23.66 6.65
CA GLY A 275 -32.04 22.50 7.38
C GLY A 275 -30.96 21.91 8.29
N LEU A 276 -31.15 20.63 8.61
CA LEU A 276 -30.22 19.87 9.44
C LEU A 276 -28.85 19.70 8.75
N GLY A 277 -27.78 20.01 9.48
CA GLY A 277 -26.41 19.73 9.08
C GLY A 277 -26.00 18.38 9.64
N LYS A 278 -25.43 17.51 8.80
CA LYS A 278 -24.98 16.17 9.20
C LYS A 278 -23.50 16.01 8.97
N LEU A 279 -22.77 15.50 9.96
CA LEU A 279 -21.40 15.04 9.76
C LEU A 279 -21.41 13.51 9.72
N PHE A 280 -20.69 12.94 8.76
CA PHE A 280 -20.47 11.51 8.65
C PHE A 280 -19.00 11.20 8.74
N ARG A 281 -18.69 10.10 9.42
CA ARG A 281 -17.39 9.46 9.37
C ARG A 281 -17.52 8.13 8.68
N THR A 282 -16.77 7.97 7.59
CA THR A 282 -16.73 6.71 6.85
C THR A 282 -15.37 6.07 7.08
N LEU A 283 -15.37 4.86 7.63
CA LEU A 283 -14.17 4.02 7.66
C LEU A 283 -13.98 3.34 6.29
N PRO A 284 -12.74 3.17 5.82
CA PRO A 284 -12.46 2.65 4.48
C PRO A 284 -12.98 1.25 4.21
N HIS A 285 -13.30 0.48 5.25
CA HIS A 285 -13.90 -0.84 5.11
C HIS A 285 -15.42 -0.81 4.88
N PHE A 286 -16.00 0.34 4.51
CA PHE A 286 -17.39 0.55 4.02
C PHE A 286 -18.56 0.02 4.87
N HIS A 287 -18.31 -0.54 6.05
CA HIS A 287 -19.34 -1.17 6.89
C HIS A 287 -19.69 -0.39 8.15
N VAL A 288 -18.92 0.63 8.52
CA VAL A 288 -19.17 1.46 9.70
C VAL A 288 -19.26 2.92 9.26
N ARG A 289 -20.43 3.51 9.51
CA ARG A 289 -20.72 4.93 9.30
C ARG A 289 -21.22 5.50 10.62
N GLU A 290 -20.47 6.42 11.19
CA GLU A 290 -20.94 7.24 12.31
C GLU A 290 -21.62 8.49 11.74
N GLU A 291 -22.71 8.92 12.37
CA GLU A 291 -23.49 10.09 11.96
C GLU A 291 -23.76 10.98 13.17
N TRP A 292 -23.52 12.27 12.99
CA TRP A 292 -23.90 13.31 13.93
C TRP A 292 -24.75 14.35 13.20
N ALA A 293 -25.68 14.95 13.92
CA ALA A 293 -26.57 15.97 13.38
C ALA A 293 -26.60 17.20 14.30
N SER A 294 -26.71 18.38 13.69
CA SER A 294 -26.79 19.65 14.39
C SER A 294 -27.79 20.55 13.66
N ASP A 295 -28.61 21.26 14.42
CA ASP A 295 -29.47 22.31 13.90
C ASP A 295 -28.66 23.60 13.68
N PRO A 296 -29.03 24.44 12.69
CA PRO A 296 -28.33 25.69 12.45
C PRO A 296 -28.62 26.71 13.57
N GLU A 297 -27.58 27.22 14.21
CA GLU A 297 -27.66 28.31 15.18
C GLU A 297 -27.35 29.64 14.48
N SER A 298 -28.22 30.64 14.60
CA SER A 298 -27.93 31.98 14.11
C SER A 298 -26.86 32.66 14.98
N LEU A 299 -25.92 33.35 14.34
CA LEU A 299 -24.89 34.15 15.00
C LEU A 299 -24.50 35.35 14.15
N GLU A 300 -23.87 36.34 14.77
CA GLU A 300 -23.17 37.41 14.08
C GLU A 300 -21.72 36.98 13.82
N LEU A 301 -21.25 37.16 12.60
CA LEU A 301 -19.86 36.94 12.18
C LEU A 301 -19.23 38.29 11.85
N GLU A 302 -17.91 38.40 12.06
CA GLU A 302 -17.15 39.58 11.63
C GLU A 302 -16.35 39.23 10.37
N ALA A 303 -16.55 40.00 9.29
CA ALA A 303 -15.81 39.87 8.04
C ALA A 303 -15.38 41.26 7.57
N GLU A 304 -14.07 41.47 7.37
CA GLU A 304 -13.50 42.74 6.92
C GLU A 304 -13.89 43.97 7.79
N GLY A 305 -14.17 43.74 9.08
CA GLY A 305 -14.59 44.78 10.02
C GLY A 305 -16.09 45.10 9.99
N GLU A 306 -16.88 44.36 9.21
CA GLU A 306 -18.35 44.44 9.20
C GLU A 306 -18.97 43.23 9.90
N LEU A 307 -20.07 43.47 10.63
CA LEU A 307 -20.89 42.40 11.20
C LEU A 307 -21.86 41.89 10.14
N ILE A 308 -21.81 40.59 9.87
CA ILE A 308 -22.69 39.89 8.92
C ILE A 308 -23.49 38.82 9.64
N ASN A 309 -24.68 38.51 9.12
CA ASN A 309 -25.46 37.39 9.64
C ASN A 309 -24.85 36.07 9.17
N GLY A 310 -24.76 35.13 10.09
CA GLY A 310 -24.28 33.79 9.80
C GLY A 310 -25.08 32.72 10.51
N TYR A 311 -24.76 31.49 10.17
CA TYR A 311 -25.26 30.29 10.83
C TYR A 311 -24.10 29.37 11.19
N ARG A 312 -24.25 28.67 12.31
CA ARG A 312 -23.27 27.70 12.82
C ARG A 312 -23.93 26.35 13.02
N TYR A 313 -23.28 25.30 12.54
CA TYR A 313 -23.49 23.93 13.01
C TYR A 313 -22.34 23.56 13.94
N ARG A 314 -22.66 23.01 15.10
CA ARG A 314 -21.66 22.67 16.13
C ARG A 314 -21.59 21.18 16.35
N PHE A 315 -20.38 20.65 16.29
CA PHE A 315 -20.06 19.25 16.52
C PHE A 315 -18.93 19.10 17.55
N SER A 316 -19.22 19.34 18.83
CA SER A 316 -18.22 19.52 19.89
C SER A 316 -17.43 18.27 20.30
N GLU A 317 -17.96 17.08 20.05
CA GLU A 317 -17.39 15.82 20.57
C GLU A 317 -16.66 15.00 19.50
N ILE A 318 -16.53 15.53 18.29
CA ILE A 318 -15.98 14.79 17.15
C ILE A 318 -14.47 14.91 17.13
N ASN A 319 -13.80 13.77 17.24
CA ASN A 319 -12.33 13.69 17.20
C ASN A 319 -11.83 13.55 15.77
N PHE A 320 -10.99 14.47 15.33
CA PHE A 320 -10.26 14.38 14.06
C PHE A 320 -8.85 13.86 14.38
N PRO A 321 -8.48 12.66 13.90
CA PRO A 321 -7.15 12.11 14.16
C PRO A 321 -6.07 12.97 13.50
N GLU A 322 -4.83 12.82 13.95
CA GLU A 322 -3.68 13.48 13.34
C GLU A 322 -3.58 13.09 11.86
N GLY A 323 -3.39 14.11 11.03
CA GLY A 323 -3.21 13.98 9.61
C GLY A 323 -1.84 14.46 9.16
N GLY A 324 -1.65 14.49 7.85
CA GLY A 324 -0.44 15.02 7.26
C GLY A 324 -0.60 15.22 5.77
N LEU A 325 0.05 16.25 5.23
CA LEU A 325 0.05 16.47 3.79
C LEU A 325 1.06 15.51 3.15
N GLN A 326 0.54 14.62 2.30
CA GLN A 326 1.35 13.64 1.59
C GLN A 326 2.16 14.35 0.50
N GLY A 327 3.48 14.41 0.68
CA GLY A 327 4.40 14.79 -0.39
C GLY A 327 4.77 13.63 -1.30
N LEU A 328 4.29 12.42 -1.00
CA LEU A 328 4.71 11.17 -1.63
C LEU A 328 3.60 10.58 -2.51
N TYR A 329 3.92 10.35 -3.79
CA TYR A 329 3.06 9.58 -4.68
C TYR A 329 3.15 8.09 -4.38
N ALA A 330 2.09 7.33 -4.66
CA ALA A 330 2.04 5.89 -4.40
C ALA A 330 3.21 5.12 -5.03
N GLU A 331 3.62 5.47 -6.25
CA GLU A 331 4.75 4.84 -6.94
C GLU A 331 6.08 5.04 -6.20
N ASP A 332 6.27 6.23 -5.61
CA ASP A 332 7.48 6.54 -4.86
C ASP A 332 7.43 5.89 -3.48
N ALA A 333 6.25 5.84 -2.85
CA ALA A 333 6.05 5.07 -1.62
C ALA A 333 6.40 3.59 -1.82
N ALA A 334 5.96 2.97 -2.91
CA ALA A 334 6.30 1.59 -3.26
C ALA A 334 7.83 1.40 -3.44
N LYS A 335 8.49 2.28 -4.21
CA LYS A 335 9.96 2.22 -4.41
C LYS A 335 10.73 2.34 -3.10
N LEU A 336 10.24 3.15 -2.17
CA LEU A 336 10.85 3.39 -0.86
C LEU A 336 10.47 2.34 0.19
N GLY A 337 9.59 1.39 -0.13
CA GLY A 337 9.09 0.41 0.84
C GLY A 337 8.18 1.01 1.92
N LEU A 338 7.53 2.14 1.62
CA LEU A 338 6.63 2.88 2.51
C LEU A 338 5.15 2.72 2.12
N MET A 339 4.83 1.72 1.30
CA MET A 339 3.49 1.57 0.74
C MET A 339 2.46 1.27 1.82
N LYS A 340 2.83 0.52 2.86
CA LYS A 340 1.94 0.21 3.98
C LYS A 340 1.53 1.47 4.72
N GLU A 341 2.49 2.30 5.14
CA GLU A 341 2.26 3.58 5.83
C GLU A 341 1.48 4.55 4.94
N TRP A 342 1.81 4.59 3.64
CA TRP A 342 1.11 5.40 2.66
C TRP A 342 -0.37 4.98 2.55
N MET A 343 -0.64 3.66 2.49
CA MET A 343 -1.99 3.10 2.46
C MET A 343 -2.74 3.32 3.78
N GLU A 344 -2.11 3.10 4.94
CA GLU A 344 -2.70 3.37 6.25
C GLU A 344 -3.15 4.83 6.36
N GLN A 345 -2.35 5.75 5.84
CA GLN A 345 -2.70 7.16 5.82
C GLN A 345 -3.84 7.47 4.83
N MET A 346 -3.87 6.83 3.65
CA MET A 346 -5.00 6.92 2.71
C MET A 346 -6.29 6.31 3.27
N TYR A 347 -6.15 5.31 4.14
CA TYR A 347 -7.21 4.66 4.89
C TYR A 347 -7.59 5.41 6.18
N GLN A 348 -7.14 6.64 6.35
CA GLN A 348 -7.67 7.48 7.41
C GLN A 348 -9.18 7.71 7.24
N PRO A 349 -9.96 7.77 8.34
CA PRO A 349 -11.40 7.99 8.28
C PRO A 349 -11.72 9.28 7.51
N GLN A 350 -12.48 9.17 6.43
CA GLN A 350 -12.95 10.34 5.70
C GLN A 350 -14.14 10.94 6.44
N GLN A 351 -14.10 12.27 6.63
CA GLN A 351 -15.24 13.01 7.17
C GLN A 351 -15.99 13.63 6.00
N SER A 352 -17.32 13.62 6.07
CA SER A 352 -18.14 14.36 5.10
C SER A 352 -19.21 15.16 5.82
N PHE A 353 -19.33 16.42 5.49
CA PHE A 353 -20.41 17.28 5.96
C PHE A 353 -21.49 17.37 4.88
N GLN A 354 -22.72 17.04 5.24
CA GLN A 354 -23.90 17.22 4.40
C GLN A 354 -24.74 18.37 4.93
N LEU A 355 -24.88 19.39 4.09
CA LEU A 355 -25.78 20.51 4.31
C LEU A 355 -27.12 20.24 3.64
N THR A 356 -28.22 20.32 4.41
CA THR A 356 -29.56 20.35 3.84
C THR A 356 -30.01 21.80 3.69
N LEU A 357 -30.56 22.17 2.53
CA LEU A 357 -31.16 23.48 2.30
C LEU A 357 -32.47 23.38 1.54
N THR A 358 -33.36 24.36 1.69
CA THR A 358 -34.64 24.45 0.97
C THR A 358 -34.72 25.79 0.25
N GLY A 359 -35.04 25.76 -1.05
CA GLY A 359 -35.24 26.98 -1.83
C GLY A 359 -36.49 27.75 -1.40
N ARG A 360 -36.38 29.06 -1.18
CA ARG A 360 -37.51 29.95 -0.82
C ARG A 360 -38.01 30.78 -2.00
N SER A 361 -37.10 31.19 -2.89
CA SER A 361 -37.42 32.03 -4.05
C SER A 361 -36.52 31.70 -5.23
N VAL A 362 -37.02 31.85 -6.45
CA VAL A 362 -36.22 31.65 -7.67
C VAL A 362 -35.10 32.70 -7.72
N ASN A 363 -33.83 32.29 -7.58
CA ASN A 363 -32.68 33.19 -7.70
C ASN A 363 -31.37 32.41 -7.92
N LYS A 364 -30.33 33.14 -8.32
CA LYS A 364 -28.92 32.74 -8.29
C LYS A 364 -28.17 33.63 -7.30
N SER A 365 -27.57 33.04 -6.29
CA SER A 365 -26.80 33.77 -5.25
C SER A 365 -25.57 32.98 -4.82
N ASN A 366 -24.75 33.52 -3.93
CA ASN A 366 -23.60 32.81 -3.37
C ASN A 366 -23.86 32.40 -1.93
N LEU A 367 -23.38 31.23 -1.57
CA LEU A 367 -23.28 30.73 -0.21
C LEU A 367 -21.81 30.48 0.10
N TYR A 368 -21.33 31.05 1.19
CA TYR A 368 -20.00 30.79 1.71
C TYR A 368 -20.09 29.81 2.87
N ILE A 369 -19.13 28.90 2.94
CA ILE A 369 -19.01 27.90 4.00
C ILE A 369 -17.57 27.86 4.51
N GLY A 370 -17.41 27.79 5.83
CA GLY A 370 -16.12 27.67 6.51
C GLY A 370 -16.13 26.51 7.49
N PHE A 371 -15.03 25.76 7.56
CA PHE A 371 -14.85 24.63 8.47
C PHE A 371 -13.78 24.96 9.50
N VAL A 372 -14.20 25.11 10.76
CA VAL A 372 -13.37 25.70 11.81
C VAL A 372 -13.19 24.72 12.97
N PRO A 373 -11.97 24.17 13.18
CA PRO A 373 -11.64 23.44 14.40
C PRO A 373 -11.90 24.30 15.63
N SER A 374 -12.57 23.74 16.64
CA SER A 374 -12.98 24.50 17.83
C SER A 374 -11.80 25.12 18.60
N GLU A 375 -10.61 24.52 18.49
CA GLU A 375 -9.40 24.94 19.22
C GLU A 375 -8.52 25.92 18.43
N THR A 376 -8.72 26.09 17.12
CA THR A 376 -7.79 26.89 16.28
C THR A 376 -8.51 27.51 15.08
N PRO A 377 -9.09 28.71 15.25
CA PRO A 377 -9.91 29.33 14.21
C PRO A 377 -9.11 29.96 13.06
N GLU A 378 -7.82 30.23 13.26
CA GLU A 378 -6.99 30.93 12.27
C GLU A 378 -6.52 30.01 11.13
N GLY A 379 -6.45 30.57 9.91
CA GLY A 379 -5.86 29.89 8.74
C GLY A 379 -6.69 28.73 8.17
N GLN A 380 -7.96 28.62 8.56
CA GLN A 380 -8.85 27.55 8.14
C GLN A 380 -9.45 27.77 6.75
N ILE A 381 -9.99 26.69 6.20
CA ILE A 381 -10.50 26.67 4.83
C ILE A 381 -11.93 27.23 4.76
N GLY A 382 -12.18 28.03 3.74
CA GLY A 382 -13.50 28.51 3.34
C GLY A 382 -13.71 28.31 1.85
N LEU A 383 -14.97 28.14 1.45
CA LEU A 383 -15.36 27.98 0.05
C LEU A 383 -16.61 28.80 -0.24
N GLY A 384 -16.62 29.52 -1.35
CA GLY A 384 -17.83 30.12 -1.92
C GLY A 384 -18.39 29.23 -3.00
N ILE A 385 -19.67 28.87 -2.91
CA ILE A 385 -20.38 28.12 -3.94
C ILE A 385 -21.59 28.91 -4.45
N PRO A 386 -21.86 28.90 -5.77
CA PRO A 386 -23.09 29.44 -6.30
C PRO A 386 -24.27 28.52 -5.96
N VAL A 387 -25.41 29.13 -5.64
CA VAL A 387 -26.68 28.48 -5.31
C VAL A 387 -27.72 28.88 -6.35
N PHE A 388 -28.27 27.89 -7.04
CA PHE A 388 -29.31 28.03 -8.06
C PHE A 388 -30.64 27.49 -7.52
N ILE A 389 -31.62 28.37 -7.30
CA ILE A 389 -32.94 27.98 -6.82
C ILE A 389 -33.96 28.14 -7.93
N GLY A 390 -34.59 27.03 -8.35
CA GLY A 390 -35.56 27.02 -9.45
C GLY A 390 -34.99 27.47 -10.81
N LEU A 391 -33.67 27.40 -10.98
CA LEU A 391 -32.94 27.76 -12.19
C LEU A 391 -32.07 26.57 -12.61
N GLU A 392 -31.88 26.39 -13.92
CA GLU A 392 -30.87 25.45 -14.40
C GLU A 392 -29.46 26.03 -14.13
N PRO A 393 -28.51 25.23 -13.61
CA PRO A 393 -27.12 25.63 -13.50
C PRO A 393 -26.56 25.96 -14.88
N ASP A 394 -25.73 27.01 -14.95
CA ASP A 394 -25.03 27.36 -16.19
C ASP A 394 -24.17 26.15 -16.64
N ARG A 395 -24.46 25.60 -17.81
CA ARG A 395 -23.64 24.56 -18.42
C ARG A 395 -22.38 25.23 -18.98
N ASN A 396 -21.30 25.22 -18.21
CA ASN A 396 -19.96 25.59 -18.68
C ASN A 396 -19.35 24.51 -19.58
#